data_AF-A0A7C5SVY7-F1
#
_entry.id   AF-A0A7C5SVY7-F1
#
_cell.length_a   1.000
_cell.length_b   1.000
_cell.length_c   1.000
_cell.angle_alpha   90.00
_cell.angle_beta   90.00
_cell.angle_gamma   90.00
#
_symmetry.space_group_name_H-M   'P 1'
#
loop_
_entity.id
_entity.type
_entity.pdbx_description
1 polymer ?
#
loop_
_entity_poly.entity_id
_entity_poly.type
_entity_poly.pdbx_seq_one_letter_code
_entity_poly.pdbx_strand_id
1 'polypeptide(L)'
;MARAIDLELLQLLEDKLGKEEARKVAQAIELGLEILEKRAEELALQKKLELKDELTKELASKADLLALRAEMQAMEERLEAKIDKVRTELSAKIENEILRLDRKFTILFIILFFTLILVNQNSLEFLLKVLGLIK
;
A
#
# COMPACT_ATOMS: atom_id res chain seq x y z
N MET A 1 -9.32 -0.22 -48.75
CA MET A 1 -10.25 -0.48 -49.88
C MET A 1 -10.20 0.78 -50.72
N ALA A 2 -9.84 0.72 -52.01
CA ALA A 2 -9.77 1.92 -52.84
C ALA A 2 -11.15 2.59 -52.86
N ARG A 3 -11.29 3.73 -52.18
CA ARG A 3 -12.50 4.55 -52.25
C ARG A 3 -12.45 5.28 -53.58
N ALA A 4 -13.28 4.85 -54.51
CA ALA A 4 -13.56 5.62 -55.70
C ALA A 4 -14.12 6.98 -55.29
N ILE A 5 -13.70 8.03 -55.99
CA ILE A 5 -14.28 9.36 -55.81
C ILE A 5 -15.79 9.26 -56.01
N ASP A 6 -16.55 9.96 -55.17
CA ASP A 6 -18.01 9.93 -55.30
C ASP A 6 -18.45 10.46 -56.67
N LEU A 7 -19.60 9.95 -57.14
CA LEU A 7 -20.08 10.24 -58.48
C LEU A 7 -20.38 11.75 -58.67
N GLU A 8 -20.69 12.44 -57.58
CA GLU A 8 -21.08 13.85 -57.53
C GLU A 8 -19.87 14.76 -57.75
N LEU A 9 -18.73 14.47 -57.11
CA LEU A 9 -17.47 15.17 -57.31
C LEU A 9 -16.90 14.88 -58.71
N LEU A 10 -17.07 13.66 -59.23
CA LEU A 10 -16.68 13.34 -60.60
C LEU A 10 -17.49 14.14 -61.62
N GLN A 11 -18.82 14.21 -61.47
CA GLN A 11 -19.69 15.03 -62.33
C GLN A 11 -19.33 16.52 -62.25
N LEU A 12 -19.08 17.05 -61.06
CA LEU A 12 -18.67 18.44 -60.87
C LEU A 12 -17.33 18.75 -61.57
N LEU A 13 -16.39 17.81 -61.53
CA LEU A 13 -15.10 17.92 -62.24
C LEU A 13 -15.30 17.85 -63.76
N GLU A 14 -16.12 16.93 -64.26
CA GLU A 14 -16.44 16.81 -65.69
C GLU A 14 -17.11 18.07 -66.24
N ASP A 15 -18.03 18.68 -65.48
CA ASP A 15 -18.75 19.91 -65.84
C ASP A 15 -17.83 21.15 -65.88
N LYS A 16 -16.77 21.20 -65.07
CA LYS A 16 -15.87 22.36 -64.96
C LYS A 16 -14.61 22.24 -65.81
N LEU A 17 -14.09 21.03 -66.00
CA LEU A 17 -12.77 20.79 -66.62
C LEU A 17 -12.87 20.04 -67.94
N GLY A 18 -14.02 19.42 -68.24
CA GLY A 18 -14.18 18.48 -69.35
C GLY A 18 -13.80 17.04 -68.96
N LYS A 19 -14.37 16.05 -69.66
CA LYS A 19 -14.30 14.63 -69.28
C LYS A 19 -12.88 14.06 -69.16
N GLU A 20 -11.95 14.48 -70.01
CA GLU A 20 -10.57 13.99 -70.00
C GLU A 20 -9.76 14.55 -68.83
N GLU A 21 -9.73 15.88 -68.66
CA GLU A 21 -9.07 16.53 -67.54
C GLU A 21 -9.67 16.12 -66.19
N ALA A 22 -10.99 15.98 -66.10
CA ALA A 22 -11.68 15.53 -64.89
C ALA A 22 -11.23 14.12 -64.46
N ARG A 23 -11.09 13.20 -65.41
CA ARG A 23 -10.58 11.83 -65.14
C ARG A 23 -9.14 11.83 -64.65
N LYS A 24 -8.27 12.68 -65.20
CA LYS A 24 -6.88 12.80 -64.74
C LYS A 24 -6.80 13.36 -63.32
N VAL A 25 -7.61 14.38 -63.02
CA VAL A 25 -7.71 14.96 -61.67
C VAL A 25 -8.28 13.94 -60.69
N ALA A 26 -9.31 13.19 -61.08
CA ALA A 26 -9.89 12.12 -60.28
C ALA A 26 -8.85 11.03 -59.94
N GLN A 27 -8.10 10.54 -60.93
CA GLN A 27 -7.02 9.58 -60.70
C GLN A 27 -5.93 10.12 -59.77
N ALA A 28 -5.55 11.39 -59.91
CA ALA A 28 -4.57 12.01 -59.02
C ALA A 28 -5.07 12.12 -57.57
N ILE A 29 -6.36 12.41 -57.38
CA ILE A 29 -7.00 12.45 -56.06
C ILE A 29 -7.10 11.05 -55.46
N GLU A 30 -7.52 10.04 -56.22
CA GLU A 30 -7.57 8.65 -55.74
C GLU A 30 -6.19 8.14 -55.31
N LEU A 31 -5.16 8.40 -56.12
CA LEU A 31 -3.78 8.08 -55.77
C LEU A 31 -3.33 8.82 -54.50
N GLY A 32 -3.71 10.10 -54.37
CA GLY A 32 -3.44 10.91 -53.18
C GLY A 32 -4.12 10.37 -51.92
N LEU A 33 -5.39 9.93 -52.03
CA LEU A 33 -6.14 9.31 -50.95
C LEU A 33 -5.52 7.96 -50.53
N GLU A 34 -5.10 7.14 -51.49
CA GLU A 34 -4.43 5.87 -51.18
C GLU A 34 -3.11 6.08 -50.42
N ILE A 35 -2.31 7.07 -50.81
CA ILE A 35 -1.07 7.43 -50.12
C ILE A 35 -1.38 7.97 -48.71
N LEU A 36 -2.43 8.79 -48.57
CA LEU A 36 -2.86 9.33 -47.28
C LEU A 36 -3.36 8.22 -46.34
N GLU A 37 -4.14 7.25 -46.83
CA GLU A 37 -4.58 6.10 -46.05
C GLU A 37 -3.39 5.26 -45.57
N LYS A 38 -2.45 4.93 -46.48
CA LYS A 38 -1.22 4.21 -46.11
C LYS A 38 -0.42 4.95 -45.03
N ARG A 39 -0.24 6.26 -45.18
CA ARG A 39 0.44 7.09 -44.16
C ARG A 39 -0.34 7.15 -42.85
N ALA A 40 -1.66 7.22 -42.89
CA ALA A 40 -2.49 7.24 -41.68
C ALA A 40 -2.38 5.92 -40.92
N GLU A 41 -2.37 4.78 -41.62
CA GLU A 41 -2.16 3.45 -41.03
C GLU A 41 -0.76 3.32 -40.43
N GLU A 42 0.28 3.76 -41.15
CA GLU A 42 1.67 3.77 -40.66
C GLU A 42 1.81 4.63 -39.40
N LEU A 43 1.27 5.86 -39.40
CA LEU A 43 1.29 6.76 -38.25
C LEU A 43 0.51 6.19 -37.06
N ALA A 44 -0.64 5.56 -37.29
CA ALA A 44 -1.42 4.94 -36.23
C ALA A 44 -0.65 3.76 -35.60
N LEU A 45 0.02 2.95 -36.42
CA LEU A 45 0.87 1.86 -35.94
C LEU A 45 2.07 2.41 -35.15
N GLN A 46 2.75 3.43 -35.68
CA GLN A 46 3.88 4.08 -35.03
C GLN A 46 3.48 4.64 -33.66
N LYS A 47 2.40 5.43 -33.58
CA LYS A 47 1.91 5.97 -32.29
C LYS A 47 1.53 4.88 -31.30
N LYS A 48 0.95 3.77 -31.78
CA LYS A 48 0.62 2.63 -30.92
C LYS A 48 1.88 1.96 -30.36
N LEU A 49 2.95 1.89 -31.14
CA LEU A 49 4.25 1.38 -30.69
C LEU A 49 4.91 2.34 -29.70
N GLU A 50 4.94 3.64 -29.99
CA GLU A 50 5.48 4.67 -29.11
C GLU A 50 4.77 4.67 -27.74
N LEU A 51 3.43 4.68 -27.74
CA LEU A 51 2.64 4.60 -26.50
C LEU A 51 2.92 3.32 -25.72
N LYS A 52 3.10 2.18 -26.42
CA LYS A 52 3.42 0.91 -25.76
C LYS A 52 4.82 0.96 -25.12
N ASP A 53 5.79 1.56 -25.78
CA ASP A 53 7.14 1.72 -25.27
C ASP A 53 7.20 2.69 -24.08
N GLU A 54 6.51 3.83 -24.15
CA GLU A 54 6.37 4.77 -23.04
C GLU A 54 5.73 4.09 -21.83
N LEU A 55 4.61 3.40 -22.03
CA LEU A 55 3.91 2.69 -20.95
C LEU A 55 4.79 1.58 -20.35
N THR A 56 5.59 0.90 -21.16
CA THR A 56 6.53 -0.15 -20.69
C THR A 56 7.68 0.44 -19.87
N LYS A 57 8.12 1.67 -20.18
CA LYS A 57 9.14 2.39 -19.40
C LYS A 57 8.61 2.92 -18.07
N GLU A 58 7.35 3.36 -18.03
CA GLU A 58 6.72 3.87 -16.81
C GLU A 58 6.23 2.78 -15.87
N LEU A 59 5.94 1.58 -16.40
CA LEU A 59 5.58 0.44 -15.57
C LEU A 59 6.78 -0.02 -14.72
N ALA A 60 6.57 -0.08 -13.40
CA ALA A 60 7.53 -0.65 -12.48
C ALA A 60 7.95 -2.05 -12.97
N SER A 61 9.26 -2.27 -13.04
CA SER A 61 9.77 -3.55 -13.49
C SER A 61 9.44 -4.63 -12.46
N LYS A 62 9.44 -5.90 -12.88
CA LYS A 62 9.33 -7.01 -11.94
C LYS A 62 10.41 -6.98 -10.86
N ALA A 63 11.59 -6.43 -11.17
CA ALA A 63 12.68 -6.27 -10.22
C ALA A 63 12.35 -5.24 -9.14
N ASP A 64 11.73 -4.11 -9.50
CA ASP A 64 11.31 -3.08 -8.56
C ASP A 64 10.26 -3.61 -7.58
N LEU A 65 9.30 -4.38 -8.09
CA LEU A 65 8.27 -5.02 -7.25
C LEU A 65 8.87 -6.07 -6.31
N LEU A 66 9.88 -6.83 -6.76
CA LEU A 66 10.59 -7.79 -5.91
C LEU A 66 11.44 -7.09 -4.84
N ALA A 67 12.11 -5.99 -5.19
CA ALA A 67 12.86 -5.17 -4.25
C ALA A 67 11.94 -4.60 -3.17
N LEU A 68 10.81 -4.01 -3.57
CA LEU A 68 9.81 -3.48 -2.63
C LEU A 68 9.28 -4.57 -1.70
N ARG A 69 9.02 -5.78 -2.23
CA ARG A 69 8.56 -6.91 -1.41
C ARG A 69 9.60 -7.33 -0.38
N ALA A 70 10.88 -7.37 -0.76
CA ALA A 70 11.97 -7.70 0.14
C ALA A 70 12.14 -6.63 1.23
N GLU A 71 12.03 -5.34 0.88
CA GLU A 71 12.05 -4.24 1.84
C GLU A 71 10.88 -4.32 2.81
N MET A 72 9.68 -4.65 2.33
CA MET A 72 8.51 -4.85 3.19
C MET A 72 8.71 -6.01 4.17
N GLN A 73 9.24 -7.15 3.72
CA GLN A 73 9.54 -8.29 4.59
C GLN A 73 10.58 -7.93 5.66
N ALA A 74 11.67 -7.26 5.27
CA ALA A 74 12.68 -6.80 6.21
C ALA A 74 12.12 -5.80 7.23
N MET A 75 11.17 -4.96 6.82
CA MET A 75 10.47 -4.03 7.71
C MET A 75 9.57 -4.76 8.71
N GLU A 76 8.84 -5.78 8.26
CA GLU A 76 7.99 -6.63 9.10
C GLU A 76 8.80 -7.34 10.18
N GLU A 77 9.89 -8.02 9.80
CA GLU A 77 10.80 -8.69 10.74
C GLU A 77 11.38 -7.70 11.77
N ARG A 78 11.77 -6.50 11.32
CA ARG A 78 12.31 -5.47 12.21
C ARG A 78 11.26 -4.93 13.18
N LEU A 79 10.00 -4.83 12.76
CA LEU A 79 8.90 -4.40 13.60
C LEU A 79 8.57 -5.47 14.65
N GLU A 80 8.51 -6.74 14.24
CA GLU A 80 8.25 -7.85 15.15
C GLU A 80 9.33 -7.94 16.24
N ALA A 81 10.61 -7.84 15.85
CA ALA A 81 11.72 -7.81 16.81
C ALA A 81 11.64 -6.62 17.79
N LYS A 82 11.18 -5.45 17.34
CA LYS A 82 10.97 -4.29 18.22
C LYS A 82 9.81 -4.51 19.19
N ILE A 83 8.72 -5.12 18.72
CA ILE A 83 7.55 -5.44 19.56
C ILE A 83 7.97 -6.42 20.66
N ASP A 84 8.69 -7.48 20.33
CA ASP A 84 9.17 -8.47 21.30
C ASP A 84 10.11 -7.86 22.33
N LYS A 85 11.01 -6.97 21.90
CA LYS A 85 11.88 -6.23 22.81
C LYS A 85 11.08 -5.36 23.78
N VAL A 86 10.12 -4.58 23.27
CA VAL A 86 9.26 -3.73 24.11
C VAL A 86 8.44 -4.56 25.08
N ARG A 87 7.88 -5.69 24.63
CA ARG A 87 7.12 -6.62 25.46
C ARG A 87 7.97 -7.16 26.60
N THR A 88 9.19 -7.62 26.30
CA THR A 88 10.14 -8.15 27.29
C THR A 88 10.53 -7.09 28.31
N GLU A 89 10.88 -5.88 27.85
CA GLU A 89 11.25 -4.77 28.74
C GLU A 89 10.08 -4.34 29.63
N LEU A 90 8.86 -4.31 29.10
CA LEU A 90 7.68 -3.95 29.87
C LEU A 90 7.33 -5.01 30.91
N SER A 91 7.37 -6.30 30.54
CA SER A 91 7.17 -7.41 31.47
C SER A 91 8.18 -7.36 32.62
N ALA A 92 9.46 -7.14 32.32
CA ALA A 92 10.50 -7.01 33.34
C ALA A 92 10.28 -5.79 34.26
N LYS A 93 9.83 -4.66 33.72
CA LYS A 93 9.49 -3.48 34.53
C LYS A 93 8.30 -3.74 35.45
N ILE A 94 7.25 -4.37 34.94
CA ILE A 94 6.06 -4.73 35.72
C ILE A 94 6.45 -5.68 36.85
N GLU A 95 7.22 -6.73 36.58
CA GLU A 95 7.68 -7.69 37.58
C GLU A 95 8.50 -7.01 38.68
N ASN A 96 9.43 -6.11 38.31
CA ASN A 96 10.20 -5.35 39.28
C ASN A 96 9.33 -4.44 40.16
N GLU A 97 8.32 -3.79 39.59
CA GLU A 97 7.40 -2.95 40.35
C GLU A 97 6.49 -3.78 41.28
N ILE A 98 6.04 -4.97 40.84
CA ILE A 98 5.32 -5.92 41.70
C ILE A 98 6.18 -6.31 42.89
N LEU A 99 7.45 -6.73 42.67
CA LEU A 99 8.36 -7.10 43.76
C LEU A 99 8.62 -5.94 44.74
N ARG A 100 8.71 -4.70 44.23
CA ARG A 100 8.86 -3.49 45.05
C ARG A 100 7.61 -3.24 45.89
N LEU A 101 6.42 -3.38 45.30
CA LEU A 101 5.15 -3.22 45.99
C LEU A 101 4.95 -4.30 47.05
N ASP A 102 5.23 -5.56 46.73
CA ASP A 102 5.15 -6.68 47.67
C ASP A 102 6.04 -6.42 48.89
N ARG A 103 7.30 -5.99 48.68
CA ARG A 103 8.18 -5.66 49.79
C ARG A 103 7.64 -4.53 50.66
N LYS A 104 7.11 -3.46 50.05
CA LYS A 104 6.50 -2.35 50.79
C LYS A 104 5.27 -2.81 51.56
N PHE A 105 4.44 -3.64 50.95
CA PHE A 105 3.24 -4.20 51.56
C PHE A 105 3.60 -5.11 52.74
N THR A 106 4.59 -5.99 52.59
CA THR A 106 5.10 -6.82 53.69
C THR A 106 5.62 -5.98 54.86
N ILE A 107 6.40 -4.93 54.59
CA ILE A 107 6.91 -4.04 55.64
C ILE A 107 5.75 -3.32 56.34
N LEU A 108 4.80 -2.77 55.57
CA LEU A 108 3.63 -2.09 56.12
C LEU A 108 2.79 -3.04 56.99
N PHE A 109 2.60 -4.28 56.53
CA PHE A 109 1.87 -5.31 57.25
C PHE A 109 2.56 -5.65 58.58
N ILE A 110 3.88 -5.82 58.59
CA ILE A 110 4.65 -6.05 59.82
C ILE A 110 4.50 -4.87 60.79
N ILE A 111 4.67 -3.63 60.31
CA ILE A 111 4.51 -2.43 61.15
C ILE A 111 3.09 -2.37 61.72
N LEU A 112 2.06 -2.63 60.92
CA LEU A 112 0.68 -2.64 61.35
C LEU A 112 0.42 -3.71 62.43
N PHE A 113 1.00 -4.90 62.29
CA PHE A 113 0.92 -5.95 63.32
C PHE A 113 1.55 -5.48 64.64
N PHE A 114 2.74 -4.87 64.58
CA PHE A 114 3.39 -4.33 65.77
C PHE A 114 2.59 -3.22 66.43
N THR A 115 2.05 -2.27 65.66
CA THR A 115 1.23 -1.18 66.23
C THR A 115 -0.07 -1.71 66.85
N LEU A 116 -0.72 -2.69 66.22
CA LEU A 116 -1.95 -3.30 66.73
C LEU A 116 -1.73 -4.03 68.07
N ILE A 117 -0.57 -4.69 68.24
CA ILE A 117 -0.18 -5.33 69.50
C ILE A 117 0.19 -4.28 70.56
N LEU A 118 0.98 -3.25 70.20
CA LEU A 118 1.43 -2.23 71.15
C LEU A 118 0.29 -1.35 71.68
N VAL A 119 -0.69 -1.03 70.83
CA VAL A 119 -1.78 -0.11 71.18
C VAL A 119 -2.90 -0.80 71.96
N ASN A 120 -3.07 -2.12 71.83
CA ASN A 120 -4.18 -2.83 72.46
C ASN A 120 -3.72 -4.20 72.99
N GLN A 121 -3.64 -4.32 74.33
CA GLN A 121 -3.20 -5.55 75.02
C GLN A 121 -4.09 -6.77 74.69
N ASN A 122 -5.37 -6.57 74.37
CA ASN A 122 -6.30 -7.64 73.98
C ASN A 122 -6.12 -8.05 72.51
N SER A 123 -5.37 -7.29 71.71
CA SER A 123 -5.11 -7.60 70.30
C SER A 123 -4.38 -8.93 70.12
N LEU A 124 -3.51 -9.31 71.05
CA LEU A 124 -2.78 -10.57 70.96
C LEU A 124 -3.73 -11.76 71.08
N GLU A 125 -4.66 -11.70 72.03
CA GLU A 125 -5.72 -12.71 72.20
C GLU A 125 -6.65 -12.76 70.98
N PHE A 126 -7.02 -11.59 70.44
CA PHE A 126 -7.81 -11.50 69.21
C PHE A 126 -7.10 -12.12 68.01
N LEU A 127 -5.80 -11.81 67.79
CA LEU A 127 -5.01 -12.38 66.70
C LEU A 127 -4.90 -13.91 66.81
N LEU A 128 -4.63 -14.41 68.02
CA LEU A 128 -4.55 -15.84 68.25
C LEU A 128 -5.90 -16.55 68.06
N LYS A 129 -7.03 -15.90 68.37
CA LYS A 129 -8.39 -16.40 68.04
C LYS A 129 -8.66 -16.41 66.54
N VAL A 130 -8.30 -15.35 65.81
CA VAL A 130 -8.43 -15.28 64.34
C VAL A 130 -7.57 -16.33 63.63
N LEU A 131 -6.38 -16.61 64.16
CA LEU A 131 -5.49 -17.66 63.67
C LEU A 131 -5.88 -19.07 64.15
N GLY A 132 -6.92 -19.19 65.00
CA GLY A 132 -7.42 -20.48 65.52
C GLY A 132 -6.51 -21.17 66.55
N LEU A 133 -5.56 -20.44 67.14
CA LEU A 133 -4.61 -20.95 68.12
C LEU A 133 -5.17 -21.01 69.55
N ILE A 134 -6.22 -20.23 69.83
CA ILE A 134 -7.04 -20.29 71.06
C ILE A 134 -8.52 -20.11 70.70
N LYS A 135 -9.40 -20.69 71.54
CA LYS A 135 -10.86 -20.57 71.42
C LYS A 135 -11.35 -19.22 71.94
#